data_AF-A0A961HR94-F1
#
_entry.id   AF-A0A961HR94-F1
#
_cell.length_a   1.000
_cell.length_b   1.000
_cell.length_c   1.000
_cell.angle_alpha   90.00
_cell.angle_beta   90.00
_cell.angle_gamma   90.00
#
_symmetry.space_group_name_H-M   'P 1'
#
loop_
_entity.id
_entity.type
_entity.pdbx_description
1 polymer ?
#
loop_
_entity_poly.entity_id
_entity_poly.type
_entity_poly.pdbx_seq_one_letter_code
_entity_poly.pdbx_strand_id
1 'polypeptide(L)'
;GEHVRGNGITVVGADGVALENMTARNAVLNGFFWTSVKGYRGSYLTAYNNGDYGVYAFDSQDGVIKHSYASGSPDSSFYIGQCYPCKAIIHDVVAEYSALGYSGTNAGGELYLINSVWKHNIVGLAPNTLDSELLPPQREAHIYGNIVADNNNIKAPYIGLSWPSFGNGILIAGGLRNDIEKNVIINHPNNGIVMLPNLQENFWLSHGTIVKENVIRGSGRADIALVGPISMGNCFSGNSYATTIPFGLEFANGCDAPIRTMMGGDLSMMLGALSMMMDAKLGNLESGDYKTQPVPGPQKEMPADEKEKIQPAFAPFEAHQYLLKSINFHPEAEEYLKGEHGSSSYVGSMQPVVPSGFLAILYHIFGFLLPFVVYSSWTFTALYDMHRQDKKSPIWIAAILVLPFLGSGAYHLSGQSSLPGWYRKTMLWAGAGVFLTLVIIAAALVL
;
A
#
# COMPACT_ATOMS: atom_id res chain seq x y z
N GLY A 1 24.81 -12.23 -14.95
CA GLY A 1 23.95 -13.40 -14.79
C GLY A 1 24.64 -14.45 -13.95
N GLU A 2 24.05 -15.66 -13.92
CA GLU A 2 24.51 -16.83 -13.16
C GLU A 2 24.65 -16.61 -11.64
N HIS A 3 24.00 -15.59 -11.11
CA HIS A 3 24.08 -15.16 -9.70
C HIS A 3 25.51 -14.91 -9.22
N VAL A 4 26.38 -14.43 -10.12
CA VAL A 4 27.76 -14.03 -9.80
C VAL A 4 28.05 -12.57 -10.13
N ARG A 5 27.30 -11.95 -11.06
CA ARG A 5 27.44 -10.53 -11.39
C ARG A 5 26.45 -9.69 -10.59
N GLY A 6 26.89 -8.53 -10.12
CA GLY A 6 26.07 -7.56 -9.37
C GLY A 6 24.83 -7.15 -10.16
N ASN A 7 24.96 -6.20 -11.09
CA ASN A 7 23.87 -5.79 -11.98
C ASN A 7 24.01 -6.43 -13.37
N GLY A 8 22.91 -6.55 -14.12
CA GLY A 8 22.92 -6.88 -15.54
C GLY A 8 23.53 -5.74 -16.36
N ILE A 9 22.94 -4.55 -16.26
CA ILE A 9 23.45 -3.30 -16.84
C ILE A 9 23.35 -2.19 -15.80
N THR A 10 24.39 -1.36 -15.71
CA THR A 10 24.42 -0.17 -14.86
C THR A 10 24.72 1.06 -15.70
N VAL A 11 23.93 2.11 -15.51
CA VAL A 11 24.11 3.44 -16.08
C VAL A 11 24.23 4.43 -14.92
N VAL A 12 25.41 5.05 -14.77
CA VAL A 12 25.73 5.96 -13.65
C VAL A 12 26.11 7.31 -14.21
N GLY A 13 25.35 8.36 -13.88
CA GLY A 13 25.70 9.74 -14.25
C GLY A 13 25.75 10.02 -15.75
N ALA A 14 25.18 9.13 -16.57
CA ALA A 14 25.18 9.23 -18.01
C ALA A 14 23.76 9.54 -18.51
N ASP A 15 23.58 10.78 -18.92
CA ASP A 15 22.31 11.30 -19.46
C ASP A 15 22.02 10.74 -20.85
N GLY A 16 20.73 10.67 -21.18
CA GLY A 16 20.28 10.34 -22.54
C GLY A 16 20.41 8.86 -22.93
N VAL A 17 20.54 7.95 -21.96
CA VAL A 17 20.81 6.53 -22.22
C VAL A 17 19.52 5.74 -22.40
N ALA A 18 19.39 5.11 -23.57
CA ALA A 18 18.35 4.14 -23.88
C ALA A 18 18.89 2.71 -23.81
N LEU A 19 18.15 1.81 -23.16
CA LEU A 19 18.37 0.36 -23.16
C LEU A 19 17.16 -0.31 -23.81
N GLU A 20 17.42 -1.15 -24.82
CA GLU A 20 16.39 -1.61 -25.73
C GLU A 20 16.54 -3.09 -26.12
N ASN A 21 15.41 -3.80 -26.21
CA ASN A 21 15.30 -5.13 -26.78
C ASN A 21 16.32 -6.16 -26.25
N MET A 22 16.38 -6.29 -24.92
CA MET A 22 17.38 -7.13 -24.27
C MET A 22 16.91 -7.72 -22.94
N THR A 23 17.62 -8.76 -22.50
CA THR A 23 17.29 -9.52 -21.30
C THR A 23 18.39 -9.45 -20.26
N ALA A 24 18.04 -9.06 -19.02
CA ALA A 24 18.92 -9.14 -17.86
C ALA A 24 18.36 -10.15 -16.85
N ARG A 25 19.11 -11.22 -16.61
CA ARG A 25 18.66 -12.32 -15.75
C ARG A 25 19.74 -12.83 -14.82
N ASN A 26 19.31 -13.42 -13.71
CA ASN A 26 20.17 -14.09 -12.74
C ASN A 26 21.29 -13.16 -12.23
N ALA A 27 20.98 -11.88 -12.00
CA ALA A 27 21.89 -10.95 -11.34
C ALA A 27 21.84 -11.15 -9.81
N VAL A 28 22.90 -10.79 -9.10
CA VAL A 28 22.94 -10.81 -7.63
C VAL A 28 22.17 -9.61 -7.05
N LEU A 29 22.15 -8.50 -7.80
CA LEU A 29 21.43 -7.28 -7.49
C LEU A 29 20.41 -7.04 -8.62
N ASN A 30 20.64 -6.08 -9.50
CA ASN A 30 19.62 -5.54 -10.38
C ASN A 30 19.69 -6.08 -11.81
N GLY A 31 18.55 -6.12 -12.50
CA GLY A 31 18.52 -6.36 -13.95
C GLY A 31 19.10 -5.18 -14.72
N PHE A 32 18.36 -4.07 -14.74
CA PHE A 32 18.75 -2.81 -15.38
C PHE A 32 18.72 -1.69 -14.35
N PHE A 33 19.82 -0.97 -14.20
CA PHE A 33 19.95 0.05 -13.17
C PHE A 33 20.43 1.38 -13.74
N TRP A 34 19.62 2.43 -13.56
CA TRP A 34 19.99 3.82 -13.79
C TRP A 34 20.09 4.56 -12.45
N THR A 35 21.15 5.35 -12.28
CA THR A 35 21.30 6.22 -11.11
C THR A 35 21.93 7.56 -11.48
N SER A 36 21.38 8.62 -10.88
CA SER A 36 21.87 9.99 -11.08
C SER A 36 21.89 10.40 -12.55
N VAL A 37 20.85 10.02 -13.30
CA VAL A 37 20.73 10.34 -14.74
C VAL A 37 19.54 11.25 -15.03
N LYS A 38 19.69 12.08 -16.06
CA LYS A 38 18.61 12.81 -16.70
C LYS A 38 18.38 12.28 -18.11
N GLY A 39 17.17 11.84 -18.42
CA GLY A 39 16.90 11.20 -19.70
C GLY A 39 17.28 9.73 -19.66
N TYR A 40 16.36 8.86 -19.25
CA TYR A 40 16.53 7.41 -19.32
C TYR A 40 15.37 6.75 -20.05
N ARG A 41 15.68 5.75 -20.88
CA ARG A 41 14.65 4.99 -21.61
C ARG A 41 14.89 3.49 -21.52
N GLY A 42 13.91 2.75 -21.02
CA GLY A 42 13.84 1.30 -21.14
C GLY A 42 12.71 0.91 -22.09
N SER A 43 12.98 0.11 -23.11
CA SER A 43 11.94 -0.38 -24.03
C SER A 43 12.18 -1.83 -24.42
N TYR A 44 11.16 -2.69 -24.33
CA TYR A 44 11.30 -4.12 -24.63
C TYR A 44 12.40 -4.79 -23.78
N LEU A 45 12.46 -4.43 -22.50
CA LEU A 45 13.37 -5.04 -21.55
C LEU A 45 12.71 -6.24 -20.89
N THR A 46 13.50 -7.31 -20.72
CA THR A 46 13.08 -8.48 -19.93
C THR A 46 14.02 -8.64 -18.75
N ALA A 47 13.51 -8.49 -17.52
CA ALA A 47 14.29 -8.67 -16.29
C ALA A 47 13.72 -9.82 -15.47
N TYR A 48 14.51 -10.86 -15.17
CA TYR A 48 13.97 -11.91 -14.29
C TYR A 48 15.00 -12.61 -13.41
N ASN A 49 14.54 -13.07 -12.24
CA ASN A 49 15.34 -13.77 -11.24
C ASN A 49 16.59 -12.97 -10.82
N ASN A 50 16.40 -11.66 -10.63
CA ASN A 50 17.45 -10.74 -10.17
C ASN A 50 17.31 -10.53 -8.66
N GLY A 51 18.44 -10.50 -7.93
CA GLY A 51 18.47 -10.57 -6.48
C GLY A 51 18.07 -9.32 -5.71
N ASP A 52 17.70 -8.23 -6.39
CA ASP A 52 17.17 -7.02 -5.75
C ASP A 52 16.01 -6.44 -6.60
N TYR A 53 16.30 -5.61 -7.60
CA TYR A 53 15.30 -5.03 -8.51
C TYR A 53 15.37 -5.61 -9.94
N GLY A 54 14.23 -5.61 -10.64
CA GLY A 54 14.15 -5.94 -12.07
C GLY A 54 14.67 -4.78 -12.93
N VAL A 55 13.88 -3.73 -13.05
CA VAL A 55 14.19 -2.47 -13.75
C VAL A 55 14.14 -1.33 -12.74
N TYR A 56 15.29 -0.67 -12.52
CA TYR A 56 15.53 0.21 -11.40
C TYR A 56 16.04 1.57 -11.85
N ALA A 57 15.27 2.62 -11.61
CA ALA A 57 15.70 4.00 -11.80
C ALA A 57 15.65 4.75 -10.47
N PHE A 58 16.82 5.18 -9.99
CA PHE A 58 16.99 5.81 -8.68
C PHE A 58 17.65 7.18 -8.86
N ASP A 59 17.24 8.19 -8.09
CA ASP A 59 17.85 9.52 -8.17
C ASP A 59 17.92 10.03 -9.63
N SER A 60 16.88 9.75 -10.42
CA SER A 60 16.88 9.95 -11.86
C SER A 60 15.60 10.61 -12.32
N GLN A 61 15.70 11.45 -13.35
CA GLN A 61 14.58 12.26 -13.85
C GLN A 61 14.44 12.13 -15.36
N ASP A 62 13.27 12.51 -15.87
CA ASP A 62 12.98 12.52 -17.31
C ASP A 62 13.13 11.11 -17.90
N GLY A 63 12.14 10.27 -17.59
CA GLY A 63 12.24 8.82 -17.74
C GLY A 63 11.08 8.19 -18.49
N VAL A 64 11.35 7.15 -19.28
CA VAL A 64 10.31 6.28 -19.85
C VAL A 64 10.72 4.82 -19.76
N ILE A 65 9.88 3.99 -19.14
CA ILE A 65 9.99 2.53 -19.18
C ILE A 65 8.74 2.01 -19.88
N LYS A 66 8.89 1.29 -20.99
CA LYS A 66 7.73 0.79 -21.74
C LYS A 66 7.90 -0.60 -22.34
N HIS A 67 6.79 -1.27 -22.65
CA HIS A 67 6.78 -2.55 -23.36
C HIS A 67 7.69 -3.61 -22.70
N SER A 68 7.82 -3.57 -21.38
CA SER A 68 8.85 -4.31 -20.65
C SER A 68 8.25 -5.32 -19.69
N TYR A 69 8.98 -6.38 -19.42
CA TYR A 69 8.59 -7.45 -18.53
C TYR A 69 9.60 -7.54 -17.38
N ALA A 70 9.11 -7.67 -16.14
CA ALA A 70 9.97 -7.98 -15.01
C ALA A 70 9.33 -8.98 -14.04
N SER A 71 10.12 -9.93 -13.54
CA SER A 71 9.65 -10.92 -12.56
C SER A 71 10.70 -11.48 -11.61
N GLY A 72 10.24 -12.06 -10.49
CA GLY A 72 11.13 -12.82 -9.60
C GLY A 72 12.13 -11.95 -8.84
N SER A 73 11.77 -10.72 -8.47
CA SER A 73 12.64 -9.79 -7.73
C SER A 73 12.21 -9.66 -6.25
N PRO A 74 13.13 -9.81 -5.29
CA PRO A 74 12.81 -9.74 -3.85
C PRO A 74 12.50 -8.34 -3.33
N ASP A 75 12.84 -7.29 -4.07
CA ASP A 75 12.33 -5.94 -3.82
C ASP A 75 11.21 -5.61 -4.80
N SER A 76 11.52 -5.23 -6.05
CA SER A 76 10.46 -4.96 -7.02
C SER A 76 10.78 -5.33 -8.47
N SER A 77 9.73 -5.59 -9.25
CA SER A 77 9.86 -5.75 -10.70
C SER A 77 10.28 -4.43 -11.35
N PHE A 78 9.59 -3.35 -11.02
CA PHE A 78 9.87 -1.99 -11.48
C PHE A 78 10.00 -1.03 -10.30
N TYR A 79 11.02 -0.18 -10.34
CA TYR A 79 11.23 0.87 -9.35
C TYR A 79 11.56 2.19 -10.04
N ILE A 80 10.84 3.24 -9.63
CA ILE A 80 11.21 4.64 -9.85
C ILE A 80 11.03 5.35 -8.51
N GLY A 81 12.14 5.83 -7.93
CA GLY A 81 12.18 6.32 -6.55
C GLY A 81 13.31 7.32 -6.31
N GLN A 82 13.25 7.95 -5.14
CA GLN A 82 14.12 9.04 -4.73
C GLN A 82 14.23 10.15 -5.78
N CYS A 83 13.10 10.59 -6.34
CA CYS A 83 13.06 11.67 -7.33
C CYS A 83 11.86 12.60 -7.10
N TYR A 84 12.09 13.91 -7.23
CA TYR A 84 11.02 14.90 -7.30
C TYR A 84 11.50 16.22 -7.94
N PRO A 85 10.88 16.68 -9.03
CA PRO A 85 9.94 15.93 -9.86
C PRO A 85 10.66 14.77 -10.57
N CYS A 86 10.00 13.62 -10.70
CA CYS A 86 10.53 12.48 -11.46
C CYS A 86 10.38 12.71 -12.96
N LYS A 87 9.24 13.28 -13.41
CA LYS A 87 8.88 13.37 -14.83
C LYS A 87 9.09 12.03 -15.54
N ALA A 88 8.32 11.02 -15.15
CA ALA A 88 8.55 9.67 -15.62
C ALA A 88 7.27 8.93 -15.99
N ILE A 89 7.36 8.04 -16.97
CA ILE A 89 6.25 7.21 -17.44
C ILE A 89 6.67 5.74 -17.40
N ILE A 90 5.86 4.89 -16.75
CA ILE A 90 5.87 3.44 -16.94
C ILE A 90 4.61 3.08 -17.75
N HIS A 91 4.77 2.41 -18.90
CA HIS A 91 3.66 2.13 -19.82
C HIS A 91 3.73 0.73 -20.45
N ASP A 92 2.62 0.00 -20.49
CA ASP A 92 2.54 -1.32 -21.14
C ASP A 92 3.64 -2.25 -20.62
N VAL A 93 3.74 -2.37 -19.29
CA VAL A 93 4.64 -3.32 -18.64
C VAL A 93 3.89 -4.46 -17.97
N VAL A 94 4.58 -5.58 -17.80
CA VAL A 94 4.09 -6.73 -17.02
C VAL A 94 5.03 -6.97 -15.85
N ALA A 95 4.49 -6.95 -14.64
CA ALA A 95 5.21 -7.19 -13.40
C ALA A 95 4.58 -8.37 -12.65
N GLU A 96 5.36 -9.44 -12.45
CA GLU A 96 4.85 -10.63 -11.76
C GLU A 96 5.86 -11.37 -10.89
N TYR A 97 5.36 -12.21 -9.99
CA TYR A 97 6.18 -13.08 -9.13
C TYR A 97 7.28 -12.35 -8.35
N SER A 98 7.09 -11.08 -7.99
CA SER A 98 8.04 -10.26 -7.22
C SER A 98 7.43 -9.85 -5.87
N ALA A 99 8.21 -9.26 -4.97
CA ALA A 99 7.63 -8.71 -3.76
C ALA A 99 6.70 -7.55 -4.13
N LEU A 100 7.24 -6.49 -4.70
CA LEU A 100 6.46 -5.38 -5.23
C LEU A 100 6.41 -5.49 -6.77
N GLY A 101 5.23 -5.40 -7.36
CA GLY A 101 5.15 -5.18 -8.82
C GLY A 101 5.78 -3.83 -9.18
N TYR A 102 5.34 -2.77 -8.50
CA TYR A 102 5.96 -1.44 -8.51
C TYR A 102 6.32 -0.98 -7.11
N SER A 103 7.51 -0.41 -6.97
CA SER A 103 7.98 0.30 -5.78
C SER A 103 8.29 1.75 -6.13
N GLY A 104 7.76 2.69 -5.34
CA GLY A 104 7.77 4.12 -5.64
C GLY A 104 8.21 4.97 -4.47
N THR A 105 9.31 4.60 -3.83
CA THR A 105 9.76 5.26 -2.60
C THR A 105 10.09 6.73 -2.86
N ASN A 106 9.47 7.65 -2.11
CA ASN A 106 9.71 9.09 -2.18
C ASN A 106 9.69 9.67 -3.62
N ALA A 107 8.89 9.07 -4.50
CA ALA A 107 8.76 9.49 -5.90
C ALA A 107 7.48 10.27 -6.17
N GLY A 108 7.57 11.20 -7.12
CA GLY A 108 6.47 12.09 -7.45
C GLY A 108 6.78 13.17 -8.47
N GLY A 109 5.77 14.00 -8.76
CA GLY A 109 5.91 15.16 -9.64
C GLY A 109 5.98 14.70 -11.10
N GLU A 110 4.81 14.48 -11.68
CA GLU A 110 4.63 13.96 -13.04
C GLU A 110 5.14 12.52 -13.21
N LEU A 111 4.79 11.64 -12.27
CA LEU A 111 5.06 10.20 -12.35
C LEU A 111 3.79 9.46 -12.78
N TYR A 112 3.81 8.78 -13.93
CA TYR A 112 2.66 8.11 -14.51
C TYR A 112 2.90 6.60 -14.66
N LEU A 113 2.02 5.80 -14.07
CA LEU A 113 1.98 4.34 -14.14
C LEU A 113 0.73 3.96 -14.92
N ILE A 114 0.90 3.68 -16.21
CA ILE A 114 -0.20 3.66 -17.16
C ILE A 114 -0.30 2.33 -17.92
N ASN A 115 -1.53 1.86 -18.14
CA ASN A 115 -1.83 0.76 -19.05
C ASN A 115 -0.90 -0.46 -18.87
N SER A 116 -0.71 -0.92 -17.64
CA SER A 116 0.22 -2.00 -17.29
C SER A 116 -0.47 -3.10 -16.46
N VAL A 117 0.15 -4.28 -16.39
CA VAL A 117 -0.35 -5.47 -15.68
C VAL A 117 0.54 -5.80 -14.48
N TRP A 118 -0.05 -5.81 -13.28
CA TRP A 118 0.62 -6.04 -12.00
C TRP A 118 -0.01 -7.25 -11.29
N LYS A 119 0.59 -8.44 -11.41
CA LYS A 119 -0.07 -9.68 -10.97
C LYS A 119 0.83 -10.67 -10.24
N HIS A 120 0.26 -11.50 -9.36
CA HIS A 120 0.99 -12.58 -8.67
C HIS A 120 2.23 -12.13 -7.89
N ASN A 121 2.21 -10.91 -7.36
CA ASN A 121 3.23 -10.37 -6.46
C ASN A 121 2.81 -10.52 -4.99
N ILE A 122 3.68 -10.11 -4.05
CA ILE A 122 3.26 -9.89 -2.64
C ILE A 122 2.30 -8.69 -2.58
N VAL A 123 2.61 -7.61 -3.31
CA VAL A 123 1.76 -6.43 -3.52
C VAL A 123 1.85 -5.97 -4.98
N GLY A 124 0.75 -5.46 -5.53
CA GLY A 124 0.74 -4.98 -6.92
C GLY A 124 1.57 -3.71 -7.11
N LEU A 125 1.05 -2.59 -6.62
CA LEU A 125 1.67 -1.27 -6.73
C LEU A 125 1.83 -0.68 -5.33
N ALA A 126 3.03 -0.23 -4.96
CA ALA A 126 3.26 0.36 -3.63
C ALA A 126 4.06 1.67 -3.67
N PRO A 127 3.44 2.80 -4.04
CA PRO A 127 3.98 4.13 -3.69
C PRO A 127 4.03 4.32 -2.17
N ASN A 128 5.22 4.63 -1.65
CA ASN A 128 5.48 4.68 -0.21
C ASN A 128 6.47 5.78 0.18
N THR A 129 6.34 6.31 1.39
CA THR A 129 7.31 7.25 1.97
C THR A 129 8.23 6.51 2.93
N LEU A 130 9.55 6.64 2.80
CA LEU A 130 10.53 6.12 3.74
C LEU A 130 11.50 7.22 4.18
N ASP A 131 11.93 7.17 5.44
CA ASP A 131 12.95 8.08 5.97
C ASP A 131 14.37 7.65 5.58
N SER A 132 14.53 6.39 5.16
CA SER A 132 15.81 5.82 4.70
C SER A 132 16.24 6.28 3.31
N GLU A 133 15.37 6.97 2.58
CA GLU A 133 15.65 7.55 1.25
C GLU A 133 15.45 9.07 1.26
N LEU A 134 16.10 9.77 0.33
CA LEU A 134 15.94 11.21 0.19
C LEU A 134 14.57 11.61 -0.39
N LEU A 135 14.27 12.90 -0.30
CA LEU A 135 13.08 13.55 -0.87
C LEU A 135 11.69 13.11 -0.34
N PRO A 136 11.53 12.66 0.92
CA PRO A 136 10.20 12.36 1.44
C PRO A 136 9.32 13.63 1.48
N PRO A 137 7.99 13.50 1.39
CA PRO A 137 7.24 12.26 1.20
C PRO A 137 7.02 11.90 -0.28
N GLN A 138 6.67 10.64 -0.54
CA GLN A 138 6.02 10.22 -1.79
C GLN A 138 4.76 11.05 -2.04
N ARG A 139 4.61 11.55 -3.28
CA ARG A 139 3.46 12.38 -3.64
C ARG A 139 3.21 12.45 -5.14
N GLU A 140 2.01 12.80 -5.58
CA GLU A 140 1.74 13.16 -6.99
C GLU A 140 2.15 12.07 -8.00
N ALA A 141 1.84 10.81 -7.68
CA ALA A 141 1.88 9.71 -8.62
C ALA A 141 0.49 9.46 -9.23
N HIS A 142 0.47 9.11 -10.51
CA HIS A 142 -0.72 8.94 -11.33
C HIS A 142 -0.81 7.48 -11.80
N ILE A 143 -1.80 6.73 -11.33
CA ILE A 143 -1.97 5.29 -11.56
C ILE A 143 -3.22 5.10 -12.41
N TYR A 144 -3.04 4.92 -13.73
CA TYR A 144 -4.16 4.93 -14.66
C TYR A 144 -4.27 3.71 -15.57
N GLY A 145 -5.48 3.18 -15.70
CA GLY A 145 -5.74 2.19 -16.75
C GLY A 145 -5.04 0.85 -16.55
N ASN A 146 -4.63 0.51 -15.33
CA ASN A 146 -3.87 -0.72 -15.06
C ASN A 146 -4.79 -1.90 -14.75
N ILE A 147 -4.25 -3.10 -14.93
CA ILE A 147 -4.79 -4.34 -14.37
C ILE A 147 -3.93 -4.71 -13.17
N VAL A 148 -4.55 -4.86 -12.01
CA VAL A 148 -3.90 -5.26 -10.77
C VAL A 148 -4.62 -6.50 -10.26
N ALA A 149 -3.99 -7.66 -10.30
CA ALA A 149 -4.71 -8.92 -10.11
C ALA A 149 -3.94 -9.94 -9.26
N ASP A 150 -4.62 -10.61 -8.32
CA ASP A 150 -4.07 -11.79 -7.62
C ASP A 150 -2.70 -11.54 -6.97
N ASN A 151 -2.48 -10.36 -6.39
CA ASN A 151 -1.26 -10.04 -5.67
C ASN A 151 -1.36 -10.59 -4.23
N ASN A 152 -1.16 -11.89 -4.12
CA ASN A 152 -1.25 -12.69 -2.91
C ASN A 152 -0.21 -13.84 -2.88
N ASN A 153 0.83 -13.72 -3.70
CA ASN A 153 1.74 -14.83 -3.96
C ASN A 153 2.82 -14.94 -2.88
N ILE A 154 2.55 -15.73 -1.83
CA ILE A 154 3.51 -15.98 -0.75
C ILE A 154 4.79 -16.71 -1.21
N LYS A 155 4.79 -17.31 -2.41
CA LYS A 155 5.97 -17.98 -2.99
C LYS A 155 6.86 -17.03 -3.80
N ALA A 156 6.42 -15.79 -4.03
CA ALA A 156 7.28 -14.76 -4.59
C ALA A 156 8.46 -14.50 -3.64
N PRO A 157 9.63 -14.10 -4.15
CA PRO A 157 10.73 -13.69 -3.32
C PRO A 157 10.41 -12.33 -2.70
N TYR A 158 10.81 -12.12 -1.45
CA TYR A 158 10.61 -10.86 -0.75
C TYR A 158 11.60 -10.60 0.39
N ILE A 159 11.88 -9.32 0.64
CA ILE A 159 12.62 -8.86 1.83
C ILE A 159 11.67 -8.51 2.98
N GLY A 160 12.16 -8.58 4.23
CA GLY A 160 11.32 -8.37 5.41
C GLY A 160 10.57 -7.04 5.44
N LEU A 161 11.14 -5.97 4.87
CA LEU A 161 10.50 -4.65 4.80
C LEU A 161 9.26 -4.64 3.89
N SER A 162 9.22 -5.49 2.86
CA SER A 162 8.10 -5.56 1.92
C SER A 162 6.93 -6.40 2.44
N TRP A 163 7.17 -7.28 3.41
CA TRP A 163 6.17 -8.23 3.92
C TRP A 163 4.86 -7.59 4.41
N PRO A 164 4.88 -6.44 5.14
CA PRO A 164 3.64 -5.76 5.58
C PRO A 164 2.70 -5.31 4.44
N SER A 165 3.17 -5.31 3.20
CA SER A 165 2.37 -4.94 2.02
C SER A 165 1.53 -6.10 1.47
N PHE A 166 1.74 -7.33 1.95
CA PHE A 166 1.14 -8.55 1.41
C PHE A 166 -0.36 -8.42 1.17
N GLY A 167 -0.81 -8.92 0.02
CA GLY A 167 -2.22 -9.15 -0.21
C GLY A 167 -3.01 -7.89 -0.57
N ASN A 168 -2.33 -6.80 -0.90
CA ASN A 168 -2.95 -5.54 -1.34
C ASN A 168 -2.74 -5.34 -2.85
N GLY A 169 -3.74 -4.75 -3.53
CA GLY A 169 -3.63 -4.40 -4.94
C GLY A 169 -2.77 -3.15 -5.13
N ILE A 170 -3.32 -2.00 -4.73
CA ILE A 170 -2.64 -0.70 -4.74
C ILE A 170 -2.52 -0.23 -3.29
N LEU A 171 -1.28 -0.01 -2.84
CA LEU A 171 -0.95 0.39 -1.48
C LEU A 171 -0.26 1.75 -1.47
N ILE A 172 -0.91 2.75 -0.88
CA ILE A 172 -0.36 4.10 -0.69
C ILE A 172 0.05 4.25 0.78
N ALA A 173 1.34 4.08 1.07
CA ALA A 173 1.89 4.13 2.42
C ALA A 173 2.55 5.49 2.71
N GLY A 174 1.86 6.36 3.45
CA GLY A 174 2.34 7.71 3.77
C GLY A 174 2.46 8.64 2.55
N GLY A 175 1.63 8.43 1.53
CA GLY A 175 1.68 9.14 0.25
C GLY A 175 0.69 10.30 0.14
N LEU A 176 1.04 11.35 -0.62
CA LEU A 176 0.21 12.56 -0.75
C LEU A 176 -0.27 12.80 -2.19
N ARG A 177 -1.54 13.19 -2.37
CA ARG A 177 -2.05 13.70 -3.66
C ARG A 177 -1.80 12.77 -4.86
N ASN A 178 -2.03 11.48 -4.67
CA ASN A 178 -1.94 10.51 -5.76
C ASN A 178 -3.29 10.42 -6.50
N ASP A 179 -3.25 10.06 -7.77
CA ASP A 179 -4.46 9.83 -8.58
C ASP A 179 -4.53 8.36 -8.98
N ILE A 180 -5.66 7.72 -8.72
CA ILE A 180 -5.90 6.30 -9.03
C ILE A 180 -7.18 6.23 -9.85
N GLU A 181 -7.04 6.08 -11.16
CA GLU A 181 -8.19 6.16 -12.08
C GLU A 181 -8.27 5.04 -13.11
N LYS A 182 -9.48 4.55 -13.38
CA LYS A 182 -9.77 3.58 -14.46
C LYS A 182 -8.95 2.29 -14.38
N ASN A 183 -8.61 1.84 -13.17
CA ASN A 183 -7.92 0.56 -12.98
C ASN A 183 -8.95 -0.57 -12.79
N VAL A 184 -8.57 -1.78 -13.24
CA VAL A 184 -9.26 -3.03 -12.90
C VAL A 184 -8.45 -3.73 -11.81
N ILE A 185 -9.05 -3.94 -10.65
CA ILE A 185 -8.37 -4.42 -9.44
C ILE A 185 -9.10 -5.66 -8.91
N ILE A 186 -8.44 -6.82 -8.95
CA ILE A 186 -9.11 -8.11 -8.77
C ILE A 186 -8.36 -9.01 -7.76
N ASN A 187 -9.11 -9.65 -6.87
CA ASN A 187 -8.66 -10.79 -6.04
C ASN A 187 -7.48 -10.50 -5.10
N HIS A 188 -7.62 -9.50 -4.23
CA HIS A 188 -6.63 -9.18 -3.19
C HIS A 188 -7.13 -9.62 -1.81
N PRO A 189 -6.44 -10.51 -1.08
CA PRO A 189 -6.96 -11.08 0.18
C PRO A 189 -7.10 -10.04 1.29
N ASN A 190 -6.36 -8.93 1.24
CA ASN A 190 -6.55 -7.79 2.12
C ASN A 190 -7.40 -6.73 1.44
N ASN A 191 -6.79 -5.82 0.67
CA ASN A 191 -7.50 -4.68 0.10
C ASN A 191 -7.23 -4.52 -1.39
N GLY A 192 -8.23 -4.07 -2.15
CA GLY A 192 -8.03 -3.66 -3.54
C GLY A 192 -7.17 -2.40 -3.61
N ILE A 193 -7.65 -1.31 -3.02
CA ILE A 193 -6.91 -0.06 -2.81
C ILE A 193 -6.82 0.20 -1.30
N VAL A 194 -5.63 0.46 -0.78
CA VAL A 194 -5.43 0.88 0.61
C VAL A 194 -4.57 2.13 0.70
N MET A 195 -5.07 3.13 1.41
CA MET A 195 -4.28 4.28 1.85
C MET A 195 -4.07 4.13 3.34
N LEU A 196 -2.82 4.04 3.78
CA LEU A 196 -2.44 3.88 5.17
C LEU A 196 -1.26 4.78 5.53
N PRO A 197 -1.11 5.18 6.79
CA PRO A 197 0.11 5.85 7.21
C PRO A 197 1.29 4.88 7.13
N ASN A 198 2.49 5.43 6.94
CA ASN A 198 3.73 4.69 7.10
C ASN A 198 4.45 5.16 8.37
N LEU A 199 4.83 4.21 9.23
CA LEU A 199 5.54 4.49 10.48
C LEU A 199 7.00 4.07 10.34
N GLN A 200 7.90 5.05 10.31
CA GLN A 200 9.34 4.88 10.39
C GLN A 200 9.90 5.77 11.51
N GLU A 201 10.98 6.52 11.27
CA GLU A 201 11.45 7.54 12.21
C GLU A 201 10.40 8.65 12.36
N ASN A 202 9.70 8.97 11.26
CA ASN A 202 8.56 9.86 11.20
C ASN A 202 7.26 9.09 10.95
N PHE A 203 6.14 9.72 11.32
CA PHE A 203 4.80 9.21 11.04
C PHE A 203 4.22 9.92 9.81
N TRP A 204 4.28 9.25 8.67
CA TRP A 204 3.83 9.78 7.38
C TRP A 204 2.37 9.42 7.14
N LEU A 205 1.49 10.41 7.18
CA LEU A 205 0.06 10.23 6.90
C LEU A 205 -0.22 10.26 5.39
N SER A 206 -1.14 9.41 4.94
CA SER A 206 -1.63 9.45 3.55
C SER A 206 -2.81 10.42 3.41
N HIS A 207 -2.77 11.32 2.43
CA HIS A 207 -3.77 12.37 2.25
C HIS A 207 -3.97 12.76 0.78
N GLY A 208 -5.12 13.38 0.49
CA GLY A 208 -5.38 14.07 -0.78
C GLY A 208 -5.47 13.16 -2.01
N THR A 209 -5.58 11.85 -1.83
CA THR A 209 -5.62 10.89 -2.95
C THR A 209 -6.97 10.94 -3.65
N ILE A 210 -6.96 10.97 -4.97
CA ILE A 210 -8.14 10.93 -5.83
C ILE A 210 -8.31 9.49 -6.32
N VAL A 211 -9.48 8.90 -6.09
CA VAL A 211 -9.80 7.53 -6.52
C VAL A 211 -11.06 7.55 -7.38
N LYS A 212 -10.94 7.40 -8.69
CA LYS A 212 -12.09 7.54 -9.60
C LYS A 212 -12.23 6.42 -10.61
N GLU A 213 -13.47 6.08 -10.94
CA GLU A 213 -13.77 5.21 -12.08
C GLU A 213 -13.02 3.86 -12.06
N ASN A 214 -12.62 3.36 -10.89
CA ASN A 214 -11.98 2.05 -10.78
C ASN A 214 -13.03 0.94 -10.69
N VAL A 215 -12.70 -0.24 -11.19
CA VAL A 215 -13.53 -1.45 -11.01
C VAL A 215 -12.76 -2.40 -10.09
N ILE A 216 -13.25 -2.58 -8.86
CA ILE A 216 -12.62 -3.43 -7.85
C ILE A 216 -13.53 -4.62 -7.53
N ARG A 217 -12.98 -5.84 -7.55
CA ARG A 217 -13.73 -7.08 -7.30
C ARG A 217 -12.92 -8.09 -6.50
N GLY A 218 -13.60 -8.82 -5.61
CA GLY A 218 -13.02 -9.97 -4.93
C GLY A 218 -11.93 -9.63 -3.91
N SER A 219 -11.90 -8.40 -3.39
CA SER A 219 -11.03 -8.07 -2.28
C SER A 219 -11.58 -8.63 -0.95
N GLY A 220 -10.70 -9.16 -0.11
CA GLY A 220 -11.10 -9.84 1.12
C GLY A 220 -11.66 -8.88 2.18
N ARG A 221 -10.86 -7.93 2.67
CA ARG A 221 -11.25 -7.03 3.77
C ARG A 221 -12.05 -5.83 3.26
N ALA A 222 -11.57 -5.17 2.22
CA ALA A 222 -12.26 -4.07 1.58
C ALA A 222 -11.78 -3.87 0.14
N ASP A 223 -12.67 -3.44 -0.74
CA ASP A 223 -12.26 -3.02 -2.08
C ASP A 223 -11.51 -1.68 -2.00
N ILE A 224 -11.93 -0.76 -1.12
CA ILE A 224 -11.23 0.51 -0.84
C ILE A 224 -11.12 0.72 0.68
N ALA A 225 -9.90 0.88 1.19
CA ALA A 225 -9.62 1.09 2.60
C ALA A 225 -8.83 2.38 2.85
N LEU A 226 -9.33 3.19 3.79
CA LEU A 226 -8.70 4.35 4.36
C LEU A 226 -8.34 4.05 5.81
N VAL A 227 -7.06 3.80 6.03
CA VAL A 227 -6.50 3.30 7.28
C VAL A 227 -5.73 4.43 7.96
N GLY A 228 -5.75 4.43 9.29
CA GLY A 228 -5.03 5.37 10.13
C GLY A 228 -5.96 6.19 11.01
N PRO A 229 -5.40 6.91 11.99
CA PRO A 229 -6.20 7.67 12.96
C PRO A 229 -6.98 8.78 12.28
N ILE A 230 -6.39 9.39 11.26
CA ILE A 230 -6.98 10.47 10.48
C ILE A 230 -6.42 10.46 9.07
N SER A 231 -7.29 10.70 8.10
CA SER A 231 -6.93 11.03 6.74
C SER A 231 -7.90 12.07 6.18
N MET A 232 -7.41 12.85 5.23
CA MET A 232 -8.01 14.14 4.85
C MET A 232 -7.79 14.40 3.37
N GLY A 233 -8.71 15.12 2.77
CA GLY A 233 -8.62 15.61 1.40
C GLY A 233 -8.81 14.54 0.32
N ASN A 234 -8.83 13.25 0.67
CA ASN A 234 -9.10 12.19 -0.31
C ASN A 234 -10.50 12.34 -0.88
N CYS A 235 -10.70 11.88 -2.11
CA CYS A 235 -12.02 11.83 -2.69
C CYS A 235 -12.22 10.62 -3.58
N PHE A 236 -13.48 10.22 -3.70
CA PHE A 236 -13.89 9.03 -4.43
C PHE A 236 -15.05 9.40 -5.36
N SER A 237 -15.07 8.91 -6.61
CA SER A 237 -16.22 9.08 -7.49
C SER A 237 -16.25 8.08 -8.64
N GLY A 238 -17.42 7.50 -8.91
CA GLY A 238 -17.63 6.63 -10.06
C GLY A 238 -16.96 5.26 -9.94
N ASN A 239 -16.53 4.88 -8.73
CA ASN A 239 -15.90 3.57 -8.54
C ASN A 239 -16.97 2.48 -8.47
N SER A 240 -16.67 1.32 -9.04
CA SER A 240 -17.48 0.13 -8.91
C SER A 240 -16.83 -0.80 -7.89
N TYR A 241 -17.42 -0.91 -6.70
CA TYR A 241 -16.93 -1.71 -5.57
C TYR A 241 -18.11 -2.32 -4.78
N ALA A 242 -17.83 -3.28 -3.91
CA ALA A 242 -18.76 -3.87 -2.96
C ALA A 242 -18.55 -3.35 -1.53
N THR A 243 -17.31 -3.18 -1.06
CA THR A 243 -17.03 -2.82 0.34
C THR A 243 -15.99 -1.72 0.51
N THR A 244 -16.19 -0.86 1.52
CA THR A 244 -15.22 0.18 1.90
C THR A 244 -14.98 0.20 3.39
N ILE A 245 -13.76 0.60 3.78
CA ILE A 245 -13.39 0.90 5.17
C ILE A 245 -12.86 2.34 5.22
N PRO A 246 -13.42 3.25 6.02
CA PRO A 246 -14.71 3.14 6.67
C PRO A 246 -15.87 2.98 5.66
N PHE A 247 -17.03 2.56 6.13
CA PHE A 247 -18.22 2.46 5.28
C PHE A 247 -18.60 3.84 4.70
N GLY A 248 -18.97 3.87 3.43
CA GLY A 248 -19.52 5.07 2.78
C GLY A 248 -18.48 6.11 2.35
N LEU A 249 -17.26 5.69 1.99
CA LEU A 249 -16.19 6.61 1.54
C LEU A 249 -16.66 7.56 0.43
N GLU A 250 -17.23 7.03 -0.65
CA GLU A 250 -17.70 7.82 -1.79
C GLU A 250 -18.90 8.70 -1.45
N PHE A 251 -19.79 8.23 -0.58
CA PHE A 251 -20.92 9.01 -0.11
C PHE A 251 -20.48 10.22 0.74
N ALA A 252 -19.52 10.03 1.65
CA ALA A 252 -19.07 11.07 2.58
C ALA A 252 -17.97 11.98 2.00
N ASN A 253 -17.24 11.51 0.98
CA ASN A 253 -16.11 12.20 0.35
C ASN A 253 -16.13 12.08 -1.18
N GLY A 254 -17.28 12.38 -1.78
CA GLY A 254 -17.41 12.53 -3.22
C GLY A 254 -16.42 13.56 -3.78
N CYS A 255 -15.84 13.33 -4.96
CA CYS A 255 -14.89 14.30 -5.54
C CYS A 255 -15.51 15.66 -5.85
N ASP A 256 -16.79 15.71 -6.20
CA ASP A 256 -17.55 16.95 -6.41
C ASP A 256 -18.19 17.51 -5.13
N ALA A 257 -17.97 16.87 -3.98
CA ALA A 257 -18.54 17.33 -2.72
C ALA A 257 -17.92 18.68 -2.30
N PRO A 258 -18.74 19.68 -1.93
CA PRO A 258 -18.25 21.00 -1.52
C PRO A 258 -17.47 20.96 -0.20
N ILE A 259 -17.75 19.96 0.64
CA ILE A 259 -17.07 19.73 1.91
C ILE A 259 -16.72 18.24 1.97
N ARG A 260 -15.44 17.96 2.24
CA ARG A 260 -14.92 16.61 2.47
C ARG A 260 -14.73 16.40 3.96
N THR A 261 -15.20 15.26 4.47
CA THR A 261 -15.12 14.92 5.89
C THR A 261 -13.76 14.32 6.22
N MET A 262 -13.25 14.60 7.43
CA MET A 262 -12.09 13.87 7.94
C MET A 262 -12.53 12.42 8.19
N MET A 263 -11.96 11.48 7.47
CA MET A 263 -12.25 10.06 7.60
C MET A 263 -11.01 9.28 8.01
N GLY A 264 -11.20 8.12 8.63
CA GLY A 264 -10.15 7.31 9.20
C GLY A 264 -10.72 6.53 10.38
N GLY A 265 -9.90 6.29 11.40
CA GLY A 265 -10.27 5.59 12.61
C GLY A 265 -10.16 4.07 12.50
N ASP A 266 -10.06 3.51 11.28
CA ASP A 266 -9.67 2.12 11.12
C ASP A 266 -8.15 1.96 11.34
N LEU A 267 -7.79 1.30 12.43
CA LEU A 267 -6.39 0.95 12.75
C LEU A 267 -6.11 -0.53 12.50
N SER A 268 -7.09 -1.31 12.04
CA SER A 268 -6.99 -2.75 11.93
C SER A 268 -5.91 -3.18 10.92
N MET A 269 -5.86 -2.55 9.74
CA MET A 269 -4.79 -2.83 8.77
C MET A 269 -3.42 -2.39 9.28
N MET A 270 -3.34 -1.22 9.94
CA MET A 270 -2.07 -0.71 10.48
C MET A 270 -1.49 -1.67 11.54
N LEU A 271 -2.34 -2.19 12.43
CA LEU A 271 -1.94 -3.16 13.45
C LEU A 271 -1.58 -4.53 12.86
N GLY A 272 -2.28 -4.96 11.81
CA GLY A 272 -1.92 -6.17 11.08
C GLY A 272 -0.59 -6.04 10.32
N ALA A 273 -0.35 -4.91 9.64
CA ALA A 273 0.93 -4.62 8.99
C ALA A 273 2.08 -4.59 10.01
N LEU A 274 1.85 -4.04 11.20
CA LEU A 274 2.80 -4.08 12.31
C LEU A 274 3.06 -5.52 12.80
N SER A 275 2.03 -6.36 12.88
CA SER A 275 2.21 -7.78 13.22
C SER A 275 3.06 -8.53 12.19
N MET A 276 2.87 -8.23 10.90
CA MET A 276 3.70 -8.75 9.82
C MET A 276 5.14 -8.27 9.94
N MET A 277 5.35 -6.99 10.24
CA MET A 277 6.69 -6.44 10.48
C MET A 277 7.39 -7.15 11.64
N MET A 278 6.65 -7.54 12.68
CA MET A 278 7.20 -8.34 13.78
C MET A 278 7.54 -9.77 13.36
N ASP A 279 6.68 -10.44 12.61
CA ASP A 279 7.00 -11.76 12.04
C ASP A 279 8.29 -11.66 11.21
N ALA A 280 8.47 -10.57 10.47
CA ALA A 280 9.70 -10.28 9.75
C ALA A 280 10.93 -10.13 10.63
N LYS A 281 10.85 -9.30 11.69
CA LYS A 281 11.97 -9.08 12.62
C LYS A 281 12.33 -10.34 13.42
N LEU A 282 11.35 -11.20 13.72
CA LEU A 282 11.57 -12.45 14.46
C LEU A 282 12.08 -13.60 13.57
N GLY A 283 12.15 -13.41 12.25
CA GLY A 283 12.58 -14.46 11.32
C GLY A 283 11.50 -15.52 11.07
N ASN A 284 10.24 -15.23 11.37
CA ASN A 284 9.09 -16.12 11.11
C ASN A 284 8.61 -16.03 9.65
N LEU A 285 9.52 -15.76 8.70
CA LEU A 285 9.22 -15.58 7.29
C LEU A 285 9.83 -16.71 6.47
N GLU A 286 9.01 -17.34 5.64
CA GLU A 286 9.48 -18.20 4.56
C GLU A 286 9.33 -17.45 3.23
N SER A 287 10.43 -16.80 2.82
CA SER A 287 10.50 -16.08 1.55
C SER A 287 10.82 -17.01 0.39
N GLY A 288 10.23 -16.76 -0.78
CA GLY A 288 10.60 -17.44 -2.01
C GLY A 288 12.06 -17.17 -2.40
N ASP A 289 12.71 -18.14 -3.03
CA ASP A 289 14.05 -17.92 -3.58
C ASP A 289 13.95 -17.29 -4.97
N TYR A 290 14.49 -16.08 -5.14
CA TYR A 290 14.51 -15.36 -6.42
C TYR A 290 15.25 -16.14 -7.52
N LYS A 291 16.17 -17.04 -7.14
CA LYS A 291 16.94 -17.87 -8.09
C LYS A 291 16.10 -18.96 -8.74
N THR A 292 14.99 -19.35 -8.12
CA THR A 292 14.16 -20.50 -8.55
C THR A 292 12.77 -20.10 -9.04
N GLN A 293 12.51 -18.79 -9.18
CA GLN A 293 11.25 -18.30 -9.72
C GLN A 293 11.06 -18.75 -11.19
N PRO A 294 9.79 -18.87 -11.65
CA PRO A 294 9.49 -19.32 -13.00
C PRO A 294 10.22 -18.49 -14.05
N VAL A 295 10.88 -19.18 -14.98
CA VAL A 295 11.49 -18.52 -16.14
C VAL A 295 10.35 -18.10 -17.08
N PRO A 296 10.27 -16.80 -17.44
CA PRO A 296 9.22 -16.34 -18.35
C PRO A 296 9.31 -17.01 -19.72
N GLY A 297 8.18 -17.15 -20.38
CA GLY A 297 8.13 -17.49 -21.79
C GLY A 297 8.73 -16.37 -22.68
N PRO A 298 8.82 -16.60 -24.01
CA PRO A 298 9.25 -15.56 -24.94
C PRO A 298 8.45 -14.27 -24.76
N GLN A 299 9.15 -13.16 -24.58
CA GLN A 299 8.54 -11.84 -24.45
C GLN A 299 8.38 -11.18 -25.81
N LYS A 300 7.52 -10.15 -25.88
CA LYS A 300 7.30 -9.36 -27.08
C LYS A 300 8.63 -8.76 -27.55
N GLU A 301 9.01 -9.05 -28.79
CA GLU A 301 10.17 -8.44 -29.42
C GLU A 301 9.87 -7.03 -29.90
N MET A 302 10.88 -6.16 -29.87
CA MET A 302 10.78 -4.83 -30.46
C MET A 302 10.52 -4.93 -31.98
N PRO A 303 9.54 -4.17 -32.52
CA PRO A 303 9.24 -4.12 -33.95
C PRO A 303 10.45 -3.72 -34.80
N ALA A 304 10.51 -4.24 -36.04
CA ALA A 304 11.64 -4.01 -36.94
C ALA A 304 11.84 -2.51 -37.27
N ASP A 305 10.75 -1.77 -37.45
CA ASP A 305 10.79 -0.33 -37.76
C ASP A 305 11.21 0.54 -36.57
N GLU A 306 11.06 0.05 -35.33
CA GLU A 306 11.65 0.66 -34.13
C GLU A 306 13.14 0.31 -34.02
N LYS A 307 13.53 -0.94 -34.29
CA LYS A 307 14.94 -1.39 -34.27
C LYS A 307 15.83 -0.60 -35.25
N GLU A 308 15.29 -0.16 -36.37
CA GLU A 308 16.01 0.65 -37.36
C GLU A 308 16.27 2.10 -36.92
N LYS A 309 15.57 2.58 -35.87
CA LYS A 309 15.65 3.97 -35.40
C LYS A 309 16.47 4.06 -34.12
N ILE A 310 17.65 4.66 -34.20
CA ILE A 310 18.42 5.01 -33.00
C ILE A 310 17.77 6.26 -32.36
N GLN A 311 17.15 6.08 -31.19
CA GLN A 311 16.54 7.17 -30.43
C GLN A 311 17.21 7.30 -29.06
N PRO A 312 18.15 8.24 -28.89
CA PRO A 312 18.68 8.59 -27.58
C PRO A 312 17.56 9.01 -26.63
N ALA A 313 17.73 8.79 -25.32
CA ALA A 313 16.76 9.19 -24.32
C ALA A 313 16.88 10.68 -23.98
N PHE A 314 16.86 11.56 -24.98
CA PHE A 314 16.82 13.00 -24.78
C PHE A 314 15.37 13.47 -24.64
N ALA A 315 14.98 14.01 -23.48
CA ALA A 315 13.60 14.40 -23.18
C ALA A 315 12.55 13.28 -23.43
N PRO A 316 12.81 12.03 -23.00
CA PRO A 316 11.91 10.91 -23.26
C PRO A 316 10.52 11.15 -22.66
N PHE A 317 10.42 11.84 -21.52
CA PHE A 317 9.14 12.18 -20.91
C PHE A 317 8.29 13.03 -21.84
N GLU A 318 8.82 14.17 -22.31
CA GLU A 318 8.14 15.07 -23.23
C GLU A 318 7.77 14.36 -24.54
N ALA A 319 8.67 13.52 -25.07
CA ALA A 319 8.42 12.75 -26.28
C ALA A 319 7.26 11.74 -26.14
N HIS A 320 6.91 11.33 -24.92
CA HIS A 320 5.87 10.33 -24.64
C HIS A 320 4.62 10.88 -23.93
N GLN A 321 4.51 12.19 -23.74
CA GLN A 321 3.30 12.82 -23.16
C GLN A 321 2.01 12.55 -23.95
N TYR A 322 2.11 12.13 -25.22
CA TYR A 322 0.94 11.73 -26.00
C TYR A 322 0.18 10.55 -25.35
N LEU A 323 0.86 9.70 -24.58
CA LEU A 323 0.24 8.58 -23.86
C LEU A 323 -0.76 9.05 -22.80
N LEU A 324 -0.57 10.26 -22.26
CA LEU A 324 -1.48 10.85 -21.27
C LEU A 324 -2.81 11.28 -21.90
N LYS A 325 -2.88 11.43 -23.22
CA LYS A 325 -4.12 11.79 -23.93
C LYS A 325 -5.03 10.59 -24.18
N SER A 326 -4.52 9.37 -24.03
CA SER A 326 -5.22 8.11 -24.31
C SER A 326 -5.54 7.31 -23.04
N ILE A 327 -5.66 7.96 -21.89
CA ILE A 327 -5.97 7.28 -20.62
C ILE A 327 -7.38 6.67 -20.65
N ASN A 328 -7.43 5.34 -20.65
CA ASN A 328 -8.64 4.54 -20.55
C ASN A 328 -8.34 3.26 -19.75
N PHE A 329 -9.36 2.43 -19.52
CA PHE A 329 -9.15 1.06 -19.03
C PHE A 329 -8.18 0.29 -19.95
N HIS A 330 -7.40 -0.61 -19.35
CA HIS A 330 -6.52 -1.50 -20.08
C HIS A 330 -7.28 -2.25 -21.20
N PRO A 331 -6.68 -2.48 -22.39
CA PRO A 331 -7.33 -3.24 -23.46
C PRO A 331 -7.84 -4.63 -23.05
N GLU A 332 -7.14 -5.27 -22.11
CA GLU A 332 -7.49 -6.60 -21.58
C GLU A 332 -8.46 -6.56 -20.38
N ALA A 333 -8.94 -5.37 -19.98
CA ALA A 333 -9.80 -5.19 -18.80
C ALA A 333 -11.04 -6.09 -18.82
N GLU A 334 -11.71 -6.21 -19.96
CA GLU A 334 -12.91 -7.04 -20.08
C GLU A 334 -12.63 -8.53 -19.86
N GLU A 335 -11.46 -9.03 -20.25
CA GLU A 335 -11.10 -10.43 -20.06
C GLU A 335 -10.97 -10.75 -18.57
N TYR A 336 -10.27 -9.89 -17.84
CA TYR A 336 -10.10 -9.99 -16.40
C TYR A 336 -11.44 -9.87 -15.65
N LEU A 337 -12.33 -8.99 -16.10
CA LEU A 337 -13.66 -8.82 -15.49
C LEU A 337 -14.62 -9.99 -15.77
N LYS A 338 -14.44 -10.71 -16.88
CA LYS A 338 -15.22 -11.93 -17.20
C LYS A 338 -14.71 -13.18 -16.48
N GLY A 339 -13.47 -13.14 -15.99
CA GLY A 339 -12.85 -14.23 -15.24
C GLY A 339 -13.51 -14.48 -13.88
N GLU A 340 -13.13 -15.59 -13.25
CA GLU A 340 -13.57 -15.88 -11.88
C GLU A 340 -12.92 -14.91 -10.90
N HIS A 341 -13.75 -14.26 -10.09
CA HIS A 341 -13.30 -13.40 -9.01
C HIS A 341 -13.90 -13.86 -7.67
N GLY A 342 -13.14 -13.68 -6.60
CA GLY A 342 -13.57 -13.98 -5.25
C GLY A 342 -14.83 -13.19 -4.85
N SER A 343 -15.47 -13.63 -3.77
CA SER A 343 -16.51 -12.84 -3.12
C SER A 343 -15.89 -11.77 -2.22
N SER A 344 -16.33 -10.52 -2.34
CA SER A 344 -15.95 -9.49 -1.37
C SER A 344 -16.46 -9.88 0.03
N SER A 345 -15.64 -9.74 1.07
CA SER A 345 -16.11 -9.96 2.45
C SER A 345 -16.66 -8.65 3.03
N TYR A 346 -17.84 -8.78 3.66
CA TYR A 346 -18.57 -7.69 4.30
C TYR A 346 -18.22 -7.52 5.78
N VAL A 347 -17.24 -8.29 6.27
CA VAL A 347 -16.81 -8.28 7.67
C VAL A 347 -15.88 -7.10 7.95
N GLY A 348 -15.26 -6.53 6.92
CA GLY A 348 -14.49 -5.29 7.00
C GLY A 348 -13.37 -5.35 8.04
N SER A 349 -13.29 -4.32 8.87
CA SER A 349 -12.30 -4.20 9.94
C SER A 349 -12.37 -5.31 11.01
N MET A 350 -13.46 -6.06 11.11
CA MET A 350 -13.55 -7.20 12.05
C MET A 350 -12.74 -8.41 11.56
N GLN A 351 -12.45 -8.48 10.26
CA GLN A 351 -11.59 -9.52 9.70
C GLN A 351 -10.11 -9.17 10.00
N PRO A 352 -9.33 -10.08 10.60
CA PRO A 352 -7.89 -9.93 10.74
C PRO A 352 -7.21 -9.76 9.38
N VAL A 353 -6.04 -9.11 9.38
CA VAL A 353 -5.20 -9.04 8.18
C VAL A 353 -4.70 -10.45 7.82
N VAL A 354 -4.66 -10.74 6.53
CA VAL A 354 -4.22 -12.02 5.95
C VAL A 354 -2.81 -11.87 5.40
N PRO A 355 -1.89 -12.85 5.57
CA PRO A 355 -2.08 -14.12 6.28
C PRO A 355 -2.28 -13.94 7.78
N SER A 356 -3.23 -14.70 8.33
CA SER A 356 -3.58 -14.66 9.74
C SER A 356 -2.69 -15.63 10.54
N GLY A 357 -1.55 -15.13 11.01
CA GLY A 357 -0.69 -15.83 11.97
C GLY A 357 -1.11 -15.59 13.44
N PHE A 358 -0.38 -16.19 14.38
CA PHE A 358 -0.59 -15.97 15.82
C PHE A 358 -0.44 -14.49 16.20
N LEU A 359 0.60 -13.81 15.72
CA LEU A 359 0.80 -12.38 15.96
C LEU A 359 -0.32 -11.55 15.34
N ALA A 360 -0.74 -11.84 14.11
CA ALA A 360 -1.85 -11.14 13.46
C ALA A 360 -3.14 -11.22 14.30
N ILE A 361 -3.48 -12.40 14.83
CA ILE A 361 -4.65 -12.58 15.72
C ILE A 361 -4.47 -11.81 17.03
N LEU A 362 -3.28 -11.87 17.64
CA LEU A 362 -2.99 -11.18 18.90
C LEU A 362 -3.11 -9.66 18.73
N TYR A 363 -2.51 -9.09 17.67
CA TYR A 363 -2.59 -7.66 17.36
C TYR A 363 -4.01 -7.24 17.01
N HIS A 364 -4.77 -8.09 16.31
CA HIS A 364 -6.17 -7.81 16.01
C HIS A 364 -7.03 -7.78 17.27
N ILE A 365 -6.92 -8.79 18.14
CA ILE A 365 -7.73 -8.88 19.35
C ILE A 365 -7.33 -7.80 20.35
N PHE A 366 -6.04 -7.70 20.69
CA PHE A 366 -5.58 -6.86 21.79
C PHE A 366 -5.20 -5.46 21.35
N GLY A 367 -4.75 -5.26 20.10
CA GLY A 367 -4.46 -3.94 19.54
C GLY A 367 -5.70 -3.26 18.97
N PHE A 368 -6.55 -3.98 18.23
CA PHE A 368 -7.68 -3.36 17.53
C PHE A 368 -9.00 -3.51 18.30
N LEU A 369 -9.40 -4.74 18.68
CA LEU A 369 -10.73 -4.99 19.27
C LEU A 369 -10.84 -4.64 20.76
N LEU A 370 -9.78 -4.87 21.54
CA LEU A 370 -9.79 -4.65 22.99
C LEU A 370 -10.16 -3.22 23.37
N PRO A 371 -9.64 -2.15 22.73
CA PRO A 371 -10.10 -0.78 23.00
C PRO A 371 -11.63 -0.62 22.93
N PHE A 372 -12.31 -1.22 21.95
CA PHE A 372 -13.77 -1.15 21.85
C PHE A 372 -14.48 -1.89 22.99
N VAL A 373 -13.94 -3.04 23.40
CA VAL A 373 -14.45 -3.82 24.55
C VAL A 373 -14.27 -3.04 25.85
N VAL A 374 -13.11 -2.41 26.04
CA VAL A 374 -12.80 -1.57 27.20
C VAL A 374 -13.74 -0.36 27.26
N TYR A 375 -13.90 0.36 26.14
CA TYR A 375 -14.82 1.49 26.06
C TYR A 375 -16.25 1.09 26.39
N SER A 376 -16.75 0.00 25.78
CA SER A 376 -18.10 -0.51 26.02
C SER A 376 -18.30 -0.89 27.49
N SER A 377 -17.32 -1.56 28.08
CA SER A 377 -17.35 -1.98 29.48
C SER A 377 -17.36 -0.79 30.43
N TRP A 378 -16.49 0.20 30.21
CA TRP A 378 -16.42 1.40 31.05
C TRP A 378 -17.69 2.26 30.94
N THR A 379 -18.24 2.38 29.73
CA THR A 379 -19.48 3.10 29.45
C THR A 379 -20.66 2.43 30.16
N PHE A 380 -20.80 1.11 30.00
CA PHE A 380 -21.87 0.34 30.63
C PHE A 380 -21.80 0.43 32.16
N THR A 381 -20.62 0.22 32.76
CA THR A 381 -20.47 0.28 34.22
C THR A 381 -20.71 1.69 34.76
N ALA A 382 -20.33 2.75 34.03
CA ALA A 382 -20.61 4.12 34.43
C ALA A 382 -22.12 4.41 34.46
N LEU A 383 -22.83 4.07 33.38
CA LEU A 383 -24.28 4.27 33.30
C LEU A 383 -25.03 3.42 34.33
N TYR A 384 -24.61 2.18 34.55
CA TYR A 384 -25.20 1.30 35.55
C TYR A 384 -24.98 1.80 36.97
N ASP A 385 -23.78 2.30 37.30
CA ASP A 385 -23.48 2.89 38.59
C ASP A 385 -24.30 4.18 38.84
N MET A 386 -24.45 5.03 37.82
CA MET A 386 -25.33 6.20 37.89
C MET A 386 -26.79 5.82 38.15
N HIS A 387 -27.29 4.81 37.45
CA HIS A 387 -28.65 4.31 37.63
C HIS A 387 -28.87 3.78 39.04
N ARG A 388 -27.94 2.98 39.58
CA ARG A 388 -28.02 2.44 40.95
C ARG A 388 -28.04 3.51 42.03
N GLN A 389 -27.38 4.64 41.79
CA GLN A 389 -27.35 5.77 42.71
C GLN A 389 -28.54 6.73 42.53
N ASP A 390 -29.46 6.46 41.60
CA ASP A 390 -30.52 7.39 41.15
C ASP A 390 -29.98 8.78 40.78
N LYS A 391 -28.72 8.83 40.31
CA LYS A 391 -28.04 10.08 39.92
C LYS A 391 -28.41 10.45 38.50
N LYS A 392 -29.28 11.46 38.36
CA LYS A 392 -29.73 11.99 37.06
C LYS A 392 -28.91 13.22 36.64
N SER A 393 -27.58 13.09 36.58
CA SER A 393 -26.73 14.19 36.10
C SER A 393 -26.66 14.17 34.57
N PRO A 394 -27.31 15.12 33.87
CA PRO A 394 -27.29 15.17 32.41
C PRO A 394 -25.87 15.44 31.87
N ILE A 395 -25.05 16.16 32.64
CA ILE A 395 -23.66 16.47 32.28
C ILE A 395 -22.83 15.18 32.21
N TRP A 396 -22.97 14.29 33.20
CA TRP A 396 -22.23 13.03 33.20
C TRP A 396 -22.72 12.06 32.13
N ILE A 397 -24.03 12.00 31.90
CA ILE A 397 -24.60 11.20 30.81
C ILE A 397 -24.06 11.69 29.46
N ALA A 398 -24.08 13.01 29.23
CA ALA A 398 -23.53 13.60 28.02
C ALA A 398 -22.02 13.34 27.89
N ALA A 399 -21.24 13.52 28.97
CA ALA A 399 -19.80 13.26 28.95
C ALA A 399 -19.50 11.79 28.60
N ILE A 400 -20.18 10.83 29.23
CA ILE A 400 -20.00 9.38 28.99
C ILE A 400 -20.35 9.01 27.54
N LEU A 401 -21.42 9.57 26.98
CA LEU A 401 -21.90 9.21 25.65
C LEU A 401 -21.16 9.93 24.51
N VAL A 402 -20.73 11.18 24.72
CA VAL A 402 -20.18 12.04 23.66
C VAL A 402 -18.65 12.03 23.63
N LEU A 403 -17.98 11.69 24.73
CA LEU A 403 -16.52 11.65 24.81
C LEU A 403 -16.04 10.19 24.99
N PRO A 404 -15.79 9.45 23.89
CA PRO A 404 -15.31 8.07 23.95
C PRO A 404 -14.09 7.94 24.87
N PHE A 405 -14.08 6.90 25.69
CA PHE A 405 -13.08 6.61 26.74
C PHE A 405 -12.99 7.65 27.87
N LEU A 406 -12.82 8.94 27.52
CA LEU A 406 -12.59 10.04 28.46
C LEU A 406 -13.77 10.28 29.38
N GLY A 407 -15.01 10.28 28.87
CA GLY A 407 -16.21 10.51 29.67
C GLY A 407 -16.40 9.43 30.73
N SER A 408 -16.36 8.17 30.30
CA SER A 408 -16.45 7.02 31.20
C SER A 408 -15.26 6.96 32.18
N GLY A 409 -14.04 7.23 31.71
CA GLY A 409 -12.85 7.23 32.55
C GLY A 409 -12.91 8.31 33.64
N ALA A 410 -13.29 9.54 33.26
CA ALA A 410 -13.47 10.64 34.20
C ALA A 410 -14.57 10.35 35.22
N TYR A 411 -15.69 9.75 34.81
CA TYR A 411 -16.75 9.35 35.73
C TYR A 411 -16.23 8.39 36.81
N HIS A 412 -15.49 7.36 36.42
CA HIS A 412 -14.94 6.37 37.35
C HIS A 412 -13.87 6.97 38.26
N LEU A 413 -13.09 7.95 37.80
CA LEU A 413 -12.02 8.58 38.58
C LEU A 413 -12.51 9.69 39.52
N SER A 414 -13.39 10.59 39.04
CA SER A 414 -13.78 11.82 39.74
C SER A 414 -15.30 12.04 39.83
N GLY A 415 -16.12 11.32 39.06
CA GLY A 415 -17.57 11.49 38.98
C GLY A 415 -18.39 10.98 40.17
N GLN A 416 -17.75 10.78 41.33
CA GLN A 416 -18.37 10.22 42.53
C GLN A 416 -18.98 8.82 42.29
N SER A 417 -18.28 7.96 41.54
CA SER A 417 -18.67 6.56 41.37
C SER A 417 -18.78 5.84 42.72
N SER A 418 -19.84 5.02 42.89
CA SER A 418 -20.07 4.26 44.13
C SER A 418 -19.34 2.91 44.14
N LEU A 419 -18.68 2.56 43.03
CA LEU A 419 -17.94 1.31 42.89
C LEU A 419 -16.72 1.28 43.83
N PRO A 420 -16.41 0.11 44.43
CA PRO A 420 -15.22 -0.06 45.25
C PRO A 420 -13.95 0.38 44.51
N GLY A 421 -13.05 1.06 45.22
CA GLY A 421 -11.83 1.63 44.62
C GLY A 421 -10.93 0.59 43.95
N TRP A 422 -10.86 -0.64 44.50
CA TRP A 422 -10.12 -1.74 43.89
C TRP A 422 -10.72 -2.13 42.52
N TYR A 423 -12.04 -2.26 42.43
CA TYR A 423 -12.73 -2.63 41.19
C TYR A 423 -12.54 -1.58 40.11
N ARG A 424 -12.70 -0.29 40.47
CA ARG A 424 -12.46 0.83 39.55
C ARG A 424 -11.04 0.83 38.99
N LYS A 425 -10.04 0.68 39.87
CA LYS A 425 -8.64 0.62 39.46
C LYS A 425 -8.37 -0.58 38.56
N THR A 426 -8.81 -1.78 38.94
CA THR A 426 -8.60 -2.98 38.11
C THR A 426 -9.28 -2.86 36.75
N MET A 427 -10.52 -2.37 36.69
CA MET A 427 -11.25 -2.19 35.43
C MET A 427 -10.59 -1.16 34.51
N LEU A 428 -10.11 -0.04 35.07
CA LEU A 428 -9.44 1.01 34.31
C LEU A 428 -8.04 0.56 33.84
N TRP A 429 -7.28 -0.14 34.70
CA TRP A 429 -5.89 -0.47 34.41
C TRP A 429 -5.68 -1.83 33.72
N ALA A 430 -6.56 -2.82 33.87
CA ALA A 430 -6.34 -4.13 33.25
C ALA A 430 -6.41 -4.06 31.72
N GLY A 431 -7.54 -3.58 31.17
CA GLY A 431 -7.71 -3.50 29.72
C GLY A 431 -6.81 -2.45 29.07
N ALA A 432 -6.76 -1.23 29.63
CA ALA A 432 -5.89 -0.18 29.13
C ALA A 432 -4.40 -0.53 29.30
N GLY A 433 -4.02 -1.19 30.40
CA GLY A 433 -2.66 -1.61 30.66
C GLY A 433 -2.17 -2.69 29.71
N VAL A 434 -3.01 -3.69 29.39
CA VAL A 434 -2.69 -4.70 28.36
C VAL A 434 -2.51 -4.06 26.99
N PHE A 435 -3.43 -3.19 26.59
CA PHE A 435 -3.32 -2.45 25.33
C PHE A 435 -2.03 -1.59 25.28
N LEU A 436 -1.77 -0.80 26.32
CA LEU A 436 -0.57 0.05 26.40
C LEU A 436 0.72 -0.79 26.38
N THR A 437 0.73 -1.93 27.06
CA THR A 437 1.89 -2.83 27.06
C THR A 437 2.15 -3.37 25.66
N LEU A 438 1.11 -3.77 24.93
CA LEU A 438 1.22 -4.22 23.54
C LEU A 438 1.74 -3.10 22.64
N VAL A 439 1.21 -1.88 22.77
CA VAL A 439 1.68 -0.71 22.01
C VAL A 439 3.13 -0.34 22.33
N ILE A 440 3.54 -0.42 23.61
CA ILE A 440 4.93 -0.15 24.02
C ILE A 440 5.87 -1.21 23.46
N ILE A 441 5.51 -2.49 23.55
CA ILE A 441 6.31 -3.59 22.98
C ILE A 441 6.45 -3.42 21.47
N ALA A 442 5.34 -3.09 20.79
CA ALA A 442 5.37 -2.79 19.36
C ALA A 442 6.31 -1.63 19.04
N ALA A 443 6.16 -0.49 19.72
CA ALA A 443 6.97 0.70 19.46
C ALA A 443 8.46 0.44 19.72
N ALA A 444 8.81 -0.22 20.83
CA ALA A 444 10.18 -0.54 21.20
C ALA A 444 10.87 -1.54 20.26
N LEU A 445 10.10 -2.29 19.47
CA LEU A 445 10.61 -3.24 18.50
C LEU A 445 10.60 -2.70 17.07
N VAL A 446 9.84 -1.63 16.78
CA VAL A 446 9.82 -0.95 15.47
C VAL A 446 10.96 0.05 15.37
N LEU A 447 11.12 0.88 16.41
CA LEU A 447 12.30 1.75 16.65
C LEU A 447 13.55 0.90 16.94
#